data_AF-A0AAV6A3T5-F1
#
_entry.id   AF-A0AAV6A3T5-F1
#
_cell.length_a   1.000
_cell.length_b   1.000
_cell.length_c   1.000
_cell.angle_alpha   90.00
_cell.angle_beta   90.00
_cell.angle_gamma   90.00
#
_symmetry.space_group_name_H-M   'P 1'
#
loop_
_entity.id
_entity.type
_entity.pdbx_description
1 polymer ?
#
loop_
_entity_poly.entity_id
_entity_poly.type
_entity_poly.pdbx_seq_one_letter_code
_entity_poly.pdbx_strand_id
1 'polypeptide(L)'
;MPDKLDADRPVQVVLHFHGWGFRQEKGVKDPYAGYLVASGRTASKKGDVRDVDLEHWEQQISAVVAARSAKQPQIVAILVQGRGKSEFGNVPTYGYVQEVFGKVPALSGIKSYSIVLSAHSGGGSTKLAPMVAAGEAQPADAATLKKDPARAASKGAADLAVLFDAEGIEDTMDWATKQIAALGKALTADPKNAKAILAASPKFRGYFAKDGAYATRYTTQAKMLKAALAKLPSQWRDLTSSDVVVPDLFRIIQVDRTGVGHEHLIGSTANVKEGALADALTASLDPMADRGRAFNP
;
A
#
# COMPACT_ATOMS: atom_id res chain seq x y z
N MET A 1 4.91 -8.42 12.63
CA MET A 1 5.10 -9.71 11.91
C MET A 1 4.61 -10.83 12.83
N PRO A 2 4.24 -12.03 12.35
CA PRO A 2 3.92 -13.13 13.26
C PRO A 2 5.13 -13.50 14.14
N ASP A 3 4.89 -14.01 15.34
CA ASP A 3 5.94 -14.42 16.29
C ASP A 3 6.90 -15.47 15.71
N LYS A 4 6.40 -16.30 14.79
CA LYS A 4 7.17 -17.28 14.03
C LYS A 4 6.73 -17.29 12.58
N LEU A 5 7.69 -17.17 11.67
CA LEU A 5 7.46 -17.37 10.25
C LEU A 5 7.53 -18.87 9.90
N ASP A 6 6.56 -19.31 9.11
CA ASP A 6 6.62 -20.56 8.36
C ASP A 6 7.39 -20.33 7.05
N ALA A 7 8.51 -21.03 6.86
CA ALA A 7 9.38 -20.85 5.71
C ALA A 7 8.78 -21.39 4.40
N ASP A 8 7.76 -22.24 4.47
CA ASP A 8 7.10 -22.85 3.31
C ASP A 8 5.90 -22.02 2.84
N ARG A 9 5.52 -20.98 3.59
CA ARG A 9 4.44 -20.05 3.23
C ARG A 9 5.00 -18.79 2.58
N PRO A 10 4.34 -18.26 1.52
CA PRO A 10 4.73 -16.99 0.93
C PRO A 10 4.57 -15.84 1.94
N VAL A 11 5.36 -14.79 1.78
CA VAL A 11 5.28 -13.57 2.59
C VAL A 11 4.73 -12.43 1.75
N GLN A 12 3.83 -11.63 2.30
CA GLN A 12 3.47 -10.32 1.77
C GLN A 12 4.20 -9.27 2.61
N VAL A 13 5.09 -8.53 1.95
CA VAL A 13 5.89 -7.47 2.57
C VAL A 13 5.18 -6.15 2.36
N VAL A 14 4.82 -5.45 3.43
CA VAL A 14 4.38 -4.06 3.36
C VAL A 14 5.61 -3.18 3.49
N LEU A 15 6.02 -2.53 2.40
CA LEU A 15 7.10 -1.55 2.41
C LEU A 15 6.47 -0.16 2.53
N HIS A 16 6.56 0.44 3.71
CA HIS A 16 5.86 1.67 4.05
C HIS A 16 6.80 2.88 4.12
N PHE A 17 6.34 3.99 3.54
CA PHE A 17 6.98 5.30 3.56
C PHE A 17 6.08 6.33 4.24
N HIS A 18 6.48 6.73 5.44
CA HIS A 18 5.73 7.64 6.28
C HIS A 18 5.64 9.08 5.73
N GLY A 19 4.73 9.87 6.32
CA GLY A 19 4.61 11.30 6.07
C GLY A 19 5.76 12.14 6.62
N TRP A 20 5.61 13.46 6.59
CA TRP A 20 6.64 14.35 7.11
C TRP A 20 6.87 14.13 8.61
N GLY A 21 8.11 14.29 9.05
CA GLY A 21 8.54 14.11 10.44
C GLY A 21 7.93 15.12 11.41
N PHE A 22 7.41 16.25 10.96
CA PHE A 22 6.80 17.24 11.85
C PHE A 22 5.28 17.12 11.79
N ARG A 23 4.69 16.36 12.73
CA ARG A 23 3.25 16.38 12.97
C ARG A 23 2.79 17.80 13.29
N GLN A 24 1.66 18.22 12.73
CA GLN A 24 1.05 19.53 13.04
C GLN A 24 0.28 19.54 14.37
N GLU A 25 0.34 18.46 15.15
CA GLU A 25 -0.26 18.40 16.48
C GLU A 25 0.49 19.30 17.48
N LYS A 26 -0.28 20.11 18.22
CA LYS A 26 0.27 21.10 19.16
C LYS A 26 1.11 20.40 20.24
N GLY A 27 2.40 20.75 20.31
CA GLY A 27 3.32 20.27 21.35
C GLY A 27 4.14 19.04 20.98
N VAL A 28 3.98 18.53 19.75
CA VAL A 28 4.75 17.40 19.23
C VAL A 28 5.93 17.90 18.39
N LYS A 29 7.13 17.37 18.63
CA LYS A 29 8.34 17.62 17.82
C LYS A 29 9.01 16.28 17.50
N ASP A 30 8.75 15.71 16.33
CA ASP A 30 9.36 14.43 15.94
C ASP A 30 10.50 14.66 14.92
N PRO A 31 11.77 14.37 15.27
CA PRO A 31 12.87 14.49 14.32
C PRO A 31 12.93 13.32 13.31
N TYR A 32 12.25 12.21 13.60
CA TYR A 32 12.16 10.99 12.79
C TYR A 32 10.71 10.51 12.78
N ALA A 33 10.15 10.17 11.62
CA ALA A 33 8.72 9.86 11.54
C ALA A 33 8.35 8.38 11.79
N GLY A 34 9.30 7.51 12.13
CA GLY A 34 8.99 6.13 12.54
C GLY A 34 9.76 5.60 13.76
N TYR A 35 10.51 6.44 14.49
CA TYR A 35 11.06 6.09 15.80
C TYR A 35 11.41 7.33 16.65
N LEU A 36 10.83 7.45 17.84
CA LEU A 36 11.26 8.40 18.87
C LEU A 36 12.40 7.77 19.70
N VAL A 37 13.66 8.08 19.38
CA VAL A 37 14.67 8.18 20.45
C VAL A 37 14.55 9.59 20.99
N ALA A 38 14.15 9.70 22.25
CA ALA A 38 14.19 10.93 23.02
C ALA A 38 15.45 11.78 22.69
N SER A 39 15.25 12.98 22.15
CA SER A 39 16.34 13.94 22.01
C SER A 39 16.54 14.69 23.34
N GLY A 40 17.52 14.28 24.14
CA GLY A 40 17.98 15.03 25.31
C GLY A 40 18.51 14.14 26.43
N ARG A 41 19.58 14.58 27.10
CA ARG A 41 20.27 13.88 28.22
C ARG A 41 19.39 13.65 29.47
N THR A 42 18.12 14.04 29.46
CA THR A 42 17.22 14.05 30.63
C THR A 42 15.80 13.56 30.33
N ALA A 43 15.50 12.99 29.16
CA ALA A 43 14.14 12.57 28.83
C ALA A 43 13.80 11.19 29.43
N SER A 44 12.97 11.20 30.48
CA SER A 44 12.48 10.03 31.22
C SER A 44 11.22 9.36 30.63
N LYS A 45 10.82 9.72 29.40
CA LYS A 45 9.68 9.10 28.70
C LYS A 45 10.13 8.58 27.33
N LYS A 46 9.84 7.29 27.05
CA LYS A 46 9.85 6.75 25.68
C LYS A 46 8.85 7.59 24.88
N GLY A 47 9.26 8.14 23.75
CA GLY A 47 8.31 8.84 22.88
C GLY A 47 7.46 7.84 22.09
N ASP A 48 6.28 8.28 21.65
CA ASP A 48 5.32 7.48 20.89
C ASP A 48 5.77 7.26 19.42
N VAL A 49 5.93 6.00 19.00
CA VAL A 49 6.25 5.63 17.63
C VAL A 49 5.00 5.75 16.76
N ARG A 50 4.96 6.71 15.83
CA ARG A 50 3.84 6.98 14.90
C ARG A 50 3.12 5.71 14.41
N ASP A 51 3.84 4.83 13.72
CA ASP A 51 3.24 3.66 13.08
C ASP A 51 2.69 2.63 14.10
N VAL A 52 3.20 2.64 15.33
CA VAL A 52 2.80 1.69 16.40
C VAL A 52 1.71 2.29 17.29
N ASP A 53 1.98 3.47 17.85
CA ASP A 53 1.17 4.08 18.90
C ASP A 53 0.02 4.92 18.33
N LEU A 54 0.18 5.53 17.14
CA LEU A 54 -0.87 6.35 16.51
C LEU A 54 -1.66 5.57 15.47
N GLU A 55 -0.96 4.84 14.62
CA GLU A 55 -1.55 4.16 13.47
C GLU A 55 -1.90 2.70 13.76
N HIS A 56 -1.48 2.16 14.92
CA HIS A 56 -1.83 0.83 15.41
C HIS A 56 -1.56 -0.29 14.40
N TRP A 57 -0.45 -0.19 13.64
CA TRP A 57 -0.12 -1.14 12.57
C TRP A 57 -0.08 -2.58 13.07
N GLU A 58 0.47 -2.82 14.26
CA GLU A 58 0.56 -4.15 14.83
C GLU A 58 -0.83 -4.77 15.07
N GLN A 59 -1.76 -4.00 15.63
CA GLN A 59 -3.11 -4.45 15.94
C GLN A 59 -3.92 -4.68 14.66
N GLN A 60 -3.81 -3.78 13.68
CA GLN A 60 -4.44 -3.94 12.37
C GLN A 60 -3.90 -5.16 11.62
N ILE A 61 -2.58 -5.32 11.54
CA ILE A 61 -1.94 -6.47 10.89
C ILE A 61 -2.35 -7.76 11.61
N SER A 62 -2.35 -7.78 12.95
CA SER A 62 -2.73 -8.96 13.72
C SER A 62 -4.18 -9.37 13.47
N ALA A 63 -5.11 -8.41 13.37
CA ALA A 63 -6.50 -8.68 13.03
C ALA A 63 -6.63 -9.29 11.62
N VAL A 64 -5.91 -8.75 10.64
CA VAL A 64 -5.87 -9.31 9.28
C VAL A 64 -5.27 -10.71 9.29
N VAL A 65 -4.17 -10.95 10.00
CA VAL A 65 -3.54 -12.26 10.10
C VAL A 65 -4.50 -13.28 10.73
N ALA A 66 -5.25 -12.91 11.76
CA ALA A 66 -6.23 -13.78 12.39
C ALA A 66 -7.39 -14.17 11.45
N ALA A 67 -7.77 -13.27 10.53
CA ALA A 67 -8.78 -13.54 9.52
C ALA A 67 -8.25 -14.34 8.31
N ARG A 68 -6.92 -14.42 8.12
CA ARG A 68 -6.30 -15.15 7.01
C ARG A 68 -6.31 -16.65 7.26
N SER A 69 -6.56 -17.42 6.20
CA SER A 69 -6.36 -18.87 6.26
C SER A 69 -4.87 -19.23 6.34
N ALA A 70 -4.56 -20.42 6.87
CA ALA A 70 -3.19 -20.93 6.94
C ALA A 70 -2.49 -21.05 5.57
N LYS A 71 -3.25 -21.03 4.46
CA LYS A 71 -2.70 -21.09 3.09
C LYS A 71 -2.37 -19.71 2.50
N GLN A 72 -2.83 -18.63 3.12
CA GLN A 72 -2.59 -17.26 2.65
C GLN A 72 -1.22 -16.74 3.11
N PRO A 73 -0.65 -15.74 2.41
CA PRO A 73 0.65 -15.18 2.75
C PRO A 73 0.70 -14.60 4.17
N GLN A 74 1.85 -14.81 4.83
CA GLN A 74 2.18 -14.16 6.10
C GLN A 74 2.51 -12.69 5.88
N ILE A 75 2.27 -11.81 6.86
CA ILE A 75 2.55 -10.37 6.71
C ILE A 75 3.83 -9.98 7.44
N VAL A 76 4.73 -9.31 6.73
CA VAL A 76 5.89 -8.60 7.30
C VAL A 76 5.77 -7.13 6.91
N ALA A 77 5.82 -6.22 7.88
CA ALA A 77 5.86 -4.79 7.62
C ALA A 77 7.29 -4.28 7.79
N ILE A 78 7.78 -3.54 6.81
CA ILE A 78 9.06 -2.83 6.81
C ILE A 78 8.72 -1.34 6.77
N LEU A 79 8.92 -0.69 7.91
CA LEU A 79 8.62 0.73 8.13
C LEU A 79 9.91 1.53 7.88
N VAL A 80 10.05 2.07 6.66
CA VAL A 80 11.29 2.74 6.25
C VAL A 80 11.41 4.06 6.99
N GLN A 81 12.58 4.33 7.56
CA GLN A 81 12.84 5.53 8.33
C GLN A 81 13.37 6.64 7.43
N GLY A 82 12.63 7.75 7.37
CA GLY A 82 13.00 8.98 6.70
C GLY A 82 13.15 10.15 7.68
N ARG A 83 13.74 11.25 7.20
CA ARG A 83 13.94 12.48 7.98
C ARG A 83 13.15 13.64 7.39
N GLY A 84 12.79 14.61 8.22
CA GLY A 84 12.22 15.89 7.77
C GLY A 84 11.02 15.69 6.84
N LYS A 85 11.15 16.11 5.57
CA LYS A 85 10.08 16.02 4.56
C LYS A 85 10.05 14.67 3.83
N SER A 86 10.07 13.57 4.57
CA SER A 86 10.09 12.21 4.00
C SER A 86 11.36 11.92 3.18
N GLU A 87 12.51 12.31 3.70
CA GLU A 87 13.83 12.05 3.09
C GLU A 87 14.32 10.66 3.49
N PHE A 88 14.10 9.64 2.65
CA PHE A 88 14.53 8.25 2.93
C PHE A 88 15.87 7.84 2.29
N GLY A 89 16.54 8.74 1.56
CA GLY A 89 17.72 8.37 0.77
C GLY A 89 17.38 7.45 -0.41
N ASN A 90 18.32 6.63 -0.86
CA ASN A 90 18.06 5.63 -1.91
C ASN A 90 17.47 4.36 -1.29
N VAL A 91 16.30 3.93 -1.77
CA VAL A 91 15.62 2.73 -1.29
C VAL A 91 15.25 1.89 -2.52
N PRO A 92 16.18 1.09 -3.05
CA PRO A 92 15.87 0.20 -4.17
C PRO A 92 14.92 -0.89 -3.67
N THR A 93 13.64 -0.87 -4.07
CA THR A 93 12.58 -1.66 -3.42
C THR A 93 12.94 -3.12 -3.14
N TYR A 94 13.30 -3.89 -4.17
CA TYR A 94 13.60 -5.32 -4.00
C TYR A 94 14.90 -5.58 -3.25
N GLY A 95 15.96 -4.84 -3.61
CA GLY A 95 17.27 -4.98 -2.98
C GLY A 95 17.22 -4.62 -1.49
N TYR A 96 16.48 -3.57 -1.15
CA TYR A 96 16.27 -3.14 0.23
C TYR A 96 15.51 -4.19 1.05
N VAL A 97 14.44 -4.78 0.49
CA VAL A 97 13.71 -5.87 1.17
C VAL A 97 14.63 -7.07 1.43
N GLN A 98 15.44 -7.48 0.45
CA GLN A 98 16.39 -8.58 0.65
C GLN A 98 17.48 -8.25 1.67
N GLU A 99 17.96 -7.01 1.68
CA GLU A 99 18.93 -6.54 2.67
C GLU A 99 18.35 -6.63 4.09
N VAL A 100 17.08 -6.24 4.27
CA VAL A 100 16.36 -6.40 5.55
C VAL A 100 16.26 -7.87 5.94
N PHE A 101 15.91 -8.76 5.01
CA PHE A 101 15.86 -10.20 5.28
C PHE A 101 17.20 -10.79 5.70
N GLY A 102 18.30 -10.31 5.11
CA GLY A 102 19.66 -10.71 5.47
C GLY A 102 20.13 -10.17 6.83
N LYS A 103 19.61 -9.02 7.27
CA LYS A 103 19.99 -8.36 8.53
C LYS A 103 19.15 -8.77 9.73
N VAL A 104 17.93 -9.24 9.52
CA VAL A 104 17.03 -9.65 10.60
C VAL A 104 16.96 -11.18 10.64
N PRO A 105 17.57 -11.85 11.63
CA PRO A 105 17.65 -13.32 11.67
C PRO A 105 16.30 -14.04 11.58
N ALA A 106 15.24 -13.43 12.12
CA ALA A 106 13.89 -13.99 12.04
C ALA A 106 13.32 -14.03 10.61
N LEU A 107 13.88 -13.25 9.67
CA LEU A 107 13.42 -13.12 8.29
C LEU A 107 14.30 -13.86 7.28
N SER A 108 15.43 -14.45 7.70
CA SER A 108 16.42 -15.05 6.80
C SER A 108 15.93 -16.27 6.03
N GLY A 109 14.80 -16.86 6.43
CA GLY A 109 14.17 -18.01 5.79
C GLY A 109 13.19 -17.67 4.65
N ILE A 110 12.94 -16.38 4.37
CA ILE A 110 11.96 -15.97 3.36
C ILE A 110 12.53 -16.19 1.95
N LYS A 111 11.91 -17.12 1.20
CA LYS A 111 12.33 -17.48 -0.17
C LYS A 111 11.47 -16.85 -1.26
N SER A 112 10.21 -16.54 -0.95
CA SER A 112 9.27 -15.99 -1.91
C SER A 112 8.34 -14.99 -1.24
N TYR A 113 8.19 -13.84 -1.87
CA TYR A 113 7.36 -12.77 -1.34
C TYR A 113 6.66 -11.95 -2.41
N SER A 114 5.62 -11.22 -2.01
CA SER A 114 5.05 -10.10 -2.77
C SER A 114 5.25 -8.80 -2.00
N ILE A 115 5.12 -7.68 -2.69
CA ILE A 115 5.28 -6.36 -2.09
C ILE A 115 3.95 -5.61 -2.11
N VAL A 116 3.64 -4.93 -1.02
CA VAL A 116 2.65 -3.85 -0.95
C VAL A 116 3.46 -2.57 -0.76
N LEU A 117 3.50 -1.72 -1.78
CA LEU A 117 4.11 -0.39 -1.66
C LEU A 117 3.08 0.52 -1.01
N SER A 118 3.45 1.11 0.12
CA SER A 118 2.55 1.93 0.90
C SER A 118 3.20 3.27 1.22
N ALA A 119 2.44 4.35 1.14
CA ALA A 119 2.93 5.64 1.58
C ALA A 119 1.83 6.55 2.15
N HIS A 120 2.23 7.43 3.06
CA HIS A 120 1.40 8.46 3.68
C HIS A 120 1.97 9.85 3.41
N SER A 121 1.10 10.85 3.21
CA SER A 121 1.50 12.27 3.09
C SER A 121 2.66 12.46 2.10
N GLY A 122 3.77 13.07 2.52
CA GLY A 122 4.98 13.26 1.71
C GLY A 122 5.69 11.98 1.25
N GLY A 123 5.46 10.83 1.89
CA GLY A 123 5.98 9.55 1.42
C GLY A 123 5.47 9.18 0.02
N GLY A 124 4.27 9.67 -0.34
CA GLY A 124 3.68 9.41 -1.64
C GLY A 124 4.47 10.04 -2.79
N SER A 125 4.79 11.33 -2.70
CA SER A 125 5.56 12.05 -3.73
C SER A 125 7.05 11.69 -3.72
N THR A 126 7.64 11.50 -2.53
CA THR A 126 9.07 11.25 -2.40
C THR A 126 9.49 9.81 -2.72
N LYS A 127 8.57 8.85 -2.62
CA LYS A 127 8.88 7.42 -2.80
C LYS A 127 7.90 6.69 -3.69
N LEU A 128 6.62 6.61 -3.31
CA LEU A 128 5.71 5.71 -4.01
C LEU A 128 5.51 6.12 -5.47
N ALA A 129 5.23 7.39 -5.75
CA ALA A 129 5.06 7.91 -7.11
C ALA A 129 6.27 7.61 -8.03
N PRO A 130 7.52 7.94 -7.66
CA PRO A 130 8.67 7.57 -8.50
C PRO A 130 8.89 6.06 -8.62
N MET A 131 8.58 5.26 -7.59
CA MET A 131 8.69 3.80 -7.64
C MET A 131 7.70 3.18 -8.63
N VAL A 132 6.42 3.60 -8.61
CA VAL A 132 5.44 3.09 -9.58
C VAL A 132 5.76 3.55 -11.00
N ALA A 133 6.27 4.78 -11.17
CA ALA A 133 6.74 5.29 -12.45
C ALA A 133 7.95 4.51 -13.01
N ALA A 134 8.84 4.03 -12.13
CA ALA A 134 9.97 3.18 -12.47
C ALA A 134 9.58 1.71 -12.75
N GLY A 135 8.29 1.35 -12.66
CA GLY A 135 7.80 0.00 -12.92
C GLY A 135 7.97 -0.97 -11.73
N GLU A 136 8.13 -0.45 -10.52
CA GLU A 136 8.24 -1.26 -9.29
C GLU A 136 6.89 -1.78 -8.77
N ALA A 137 5.79 -1.42 -9.44
CA ALA A 137 4.44 -1.95 -9.23
C ALA A 137 3.88 -2.58 -10.52
N GLN A 138 4.69 -3.35 -11.25
CA GLN A 138 4.26 -4.02 -12.47
C GLN A 138 4.73 -5.46 -12.53
N PRO A 139 3.88 -6.39 -13.01
CA PRO A 139 4.28 -7.77 -13.25
C PRO A 139 5.55 -7.79 -14.08
N ALA A 140 6.61 -8.37 -13.53
CA ALA A 140 7.86 -8.48 -14.23
C ALA A 140 7.73 -9.54 -15.32
N ASP A 141 8.12 -9.22 -16.55
CA ASP A 141 8.21 -10.24 -17.58
C ASP A 141 9.32 -11.26 -17.24
N ALA A 142 9.20 -12.48 -17.76
CA ALA A 142 10.14 -13.56 -17.43
C ALA A 142 11.60 -13.25 -17.85
N ALA A 143 11.82 -12.35 -18.81
CA ALA A 143 13.14 -11.98 -19.29
C ALA A 143 13.84 -10.98 -18.36
N THR A 144 13.08 -10.04 -17.78
CA THR A 144 13.54 -9.05 -16.81
C THR A 144 13.79 -9.69 -15.45
N LEU A 145 12.96 -10.65 -15.03
CA LEU A 145 13.19 -11.42 -13.79
C LEU A 145 14.54 -12.14 -13.77
N LYS A 146 14.97 -12.72 -14.90
CA LYS A 146 16.27 -13.41 -14.97
C LYS A 146 17.47 -12.50 -14.70
N LYS A 147 17.32 -11.19 -14.90
CA LYS A 147 18.40 -10.21 -14.75
C LYS A 147 18.44 -9.56 -13.37
N ASP A 148 17.40 -9.74 -12.55
CA ASP A 148 17.28 -9.15 -11.23
C ASP A 148 16.81 -10.23 -10.23
N PRO A 149 17.75 -10.93 -9.57
CA PRO A 149 17.43 -11.99 -8.60
C PRO A 149 16.56 -11.51 -7.44
N ALA A 150 16.70 -10.23 -7.03
CA ALA A 150 15.89 -9.65 -5.97
C ALA A 150 14.44 -9.53 -6.41
N ARG A 151 14.25 -9.02 -7.63
CA ARG A 151 12.93 -8.96 -8.26
C ARG A 151 12.38 -10.33 -8.62
N ALA A 152 13.21 -11.35 -8.90
CA ALA A 152 12.78 -12.72 -9.13
C ALA A 152 12.30 -13.45 -7.87
N ALA A 153 12.88 -13.14 -6.71
CA ALA A 153 12.40 -13.65 -5.43
C ALA A 153 11.03 -13.03 -5.06
N SER A 154 10.78 -11.81 -5.55
CA SER A 154 9.46 -11.20 -5.56
C SER A 154 8.60 -11.81 -6.69
N LYS A 155 7.33 -12.14 -6.44
CA LYS A 155 6.43 -12.71 -7.47
C LYS A 155 5.99 -11.71 -8.56
N GLY A 156 6.80 -10.69 -8.84
CA GLY A 156 6.51 -9.66 -9.84
C GLY A 156 5.96 -8.37 -9.24
N ALA A 157 6.80 -7.65 -8.51
CA ALA A 157 6.57 -6.26 -8.10
C ALA A 157 5.49 -6.00 -7.05
N ALA A 158 5.27 -4.72 -6.73
CA ALA A 158 4.24 -4.32 -5.80
C ALA A 158 2.86 -4.66 -6.35
N ASP A 159 2.33 -5.81 -5.93
CA ASP A 159 1.00 -6.30 -6.31
C ASP A 159 -0.11 -5.33 -5.91
N LEU A 160 0.18 -4.47 -4.93
CA LEU A 160 -0.68 -3.39 -4.49
C LEU A 160 0.14 -2.14 -4.17
N ALA A 161 -0.21 -1.02 -4.80
CA ALA A 161 0.20 0.31 -4.39
C ALA A 161 -0.89 0.96 -3.52
N VAL A 162 -0.51 1.50 -2.37
CA VAL A 162 -1.43 2.10 -1.39
C VAL A 162 -0.98 3.50 -1.02
N LEU A 163 -1.87 4.48 -1.18
CA LEU A 163 -1.65 5.85 -0.74
C LEU A 163 -2.67 6.25 0.34
N PHE A 164 -2.19 6.83 1.43
CA PHE A 164 -3.00 7.36 2.53
C PHE A 164 -2.83 8.87 2.60
N ASP A 165 -3.86 9.65 2.24
CA ASP A 165 -3.83 11.13 2.23
C ASP A 165 -2.47 11.68 1.77
N ALA A 166 -2.04 11.27 0.59
CA ALA A 166 -0.66 11.44 0.17
C ALA A 166 -0.48 12.45 -0.96
N GLU A 167 0.69 13.08 -0.98
CA GLU A 167 1.20 13.73 -2.19
C GLU A 167 1.54 12.67 -3.25
N GLY A 168 1.74 13.08 -4.51
CA GLY A 168 2.08 12.15 -5.59
C GLY A 168 0.91 11.27 -6.06
N ILE A 169 -0.30 11.55 -5.57
CA ILE A 169 -1.53 10.88 -6.03
C ILE A 169 -1.79 11.14 -7.52
N GLU A 170 -1.40 12.32 -8.02
CA GLU A 170 -1.50 12.68 -9.44
C GLU A 170 -0.65 11.75 -10.33
N ASP A 171 0.63 11.60 -9.99
CA ASP A 171 1.56 10.73 -10.73
C ASP A 171 1.19 9.25 -10.59
N THR A 172 0.76 8.85 -9.39
CA THR A 172 0.27 7.50 -9.14
C THR A 172 -1.01 7.21 -9.92
N MET A 173 -1.88 8.22 -10.10
CA MET A 173 -3.09 8.07 -10.91
C MET A 173 -2.76 7.99 -12.41
N ASP A 174 -1.80 8.77 -12.90
CA ASP A 174 -1.29 8.62 -14.27
C ASP A 174 -0.80 7.17 -14.52
N TRP A 175 0.00 6.62 -13.60
CA TRP A 175 0.38 5.20 -13.64
C TRP A 175 -0.85 4.27 -13.63
N ALA A 176 -1.80 4.46 -12.71
CA ALA A 176 -2.98 3.60 -12.57
C ALA A 176 -3.85 3.60 -13.84
N THR A 177 -4.08 4.76 -14.45
CA THR A 177 -4.86 4.85 -15.70
C THR A 177 -4.15 4.17 -16.88
N LYS A 178 -2.81 4.20 -16.93
CA LYS A 178 -2.03 3.43 -17.91
C LYS A 178 -2.18 1.92 -17.69
N GLN A 179 -2.18 1.46 -16.43
CA GLN A 179 -2.44 0.04 -16.12
C GLN A 179 -3.85 -0.38 -16.53
N ILE A 180 -4.87 0.44 -16.25
CA ILE A 180 -6.26 0.19 -16.67
C ILE A 180 -6.36 0.07 -18.19
N ALA A 181 -5.71 0.97 -18.94
CA ALA A 181 -5.71 0.92 -20.40
C ALA A 181 -5.00 -0.32 -20.95
N ALA A 182 -3.85 -0.71 -20.38
CA ALA A 182 -3.13 -1.92 -20.74
C ALA A 182 -3.96 -3.18 -20.45
N LEU A 183 -4.61 -3.22 -19.29
CA LEU A 183 -5.48 -4.31 -18.86
C LEU A 183 -6.70 -4.44 -19.78
N GLY A 184 -7.34 -3.33 -20.16
CA GLY A 184 -8.42 -3.33 -21.14
C GLY A 184 -8.01 -3.97 -22.47
N LYS A 185 -6.81 -3.63 -22.99
CA LYS A 185 -6.26 -4.24 -24.21
C LYS A 185 -6.02 -5.74 -24.04
N ALA A 186 -5.41 -6.15 -22.93
CA ALA A 186 -5.12 -7.57 -22.65
C ALA A 186 -6.41 -8.41 -22.54
N LEU A 187 -7.43 -7.90 -21.84
CA LEU A 187 -8.71 -8.59 -21.66
C LEU A 187 -9.52 -8.67 -22.95
N THR A 188 -9.42 -7.67 -23.83
CA THR A 188 -10.03 -7.74 -25.16
C THR A 188 -9.30 -8.72 -26.08
N ALA A 189 -7.96 -8.78 -26.00
CA ALA A 189 -7.16 -9.68 -26.83
C ALA A 189 -7.31 -11.16 -26.43
N ASP A 190 -7.47 -11.44 -25.13
CA ASP A 190 -7.53 -12.82 -24.61
C ASP A 190 -8.61 -13.01 -23.51
N PRO A 191 -9.90 -12.86 -23.86
CA PRO A 191 -10.99 -12.89 -22.89
C PRO A 191 -11.14 -14.25 -22.18
N LYS A 192 -10.73 -15.36 -22.80
CA LYS A 192 -10.76 -16.70 -22.18
C LYS A 192 -9.81 -16.83 -20.98
N ASN A 193 -8.76 -15.99 -20.93
CA ASN A 193 -7.80 -15.96 -19.84
C ASN A 193 -8.01 -14.77 -18.89
N ALA A 194 -9.17 -14.10 -18.96
CA ALA A 194 -9.47 -12.90 -18.17
C ALA A 194 -9.19 -13.05 -16.68
N LYS A 195 -9.56 -14.20 -16.07
CA LYS A 195 -9.31 -14.46 -14.65
C LYS A 195 -7.82 -14.46 -14.30
N ALA A 196 -6.98 -15.07 -15.14
CA ALA A 196 -5.53 -15.10 -14.93
C ALA A 196 -4.91 -13.72 -15.15
N ILE A 197 -5.38 -12.98 -16.17
CA ILE A 197 -4.95 -11.62 -16.47
C ILE A 197 -5.25 -10.68 -15.28
N LEU A 198 -6.48 -10.72 -14.76
CA LEU A 198 -6.91 -9.92 -13.61
C LEU A 198 -6.14 -10.30 -12.34
N ALA A 199 -5.92 -11.59 -12.10
CA ALA A 199 -5.18 -12.07 -10.94
C ALA A 199 -3.70 -11.66 -10.95
N ALA A 200 -3.10 -11.54 -12.13
CA ALA A 200 -1.71 -11.11 -12.31
C ALA A 200 -1.56 -9.58 -12.42
N SER A 201 -2.64 -8.81 -12.37
CA SER A 201 -2.59 -7.36 -12.58
C SER A 201 -2.24 -6.61 -11.28
N PRO A 202 -1.49 -5.49 -11.39
CA PRO A 202 -1.23 -4.64 -10.24
C PRO A 202 -2.52 -3.98 -9.75
N LYS A 203 -2.54 -3.65 -8.46
CA LYS A 203 -3.68 -3.02 -7.79
C LYS A 203 -3.31 -1.65 -7.26
N PHE A 204 -4.32 -0.82 -7.09
CA PHE A 204 -4.21 0.49 -6.45
C PHE A 204 -5.31 0.69 -5.41
N ARG A 205 -4.93 1.24 -4.26
CA ARG A 205 -5.85 1.78 -3.26
C ARG A 205 -5.40 3.17 -2.80
N GLY A 206 -6.23 4.17 -3.04
CA GLY A 206 -6.07 5.50 -2.48
C GLY A 206 -7.10 5.76 -1.39
N TYR A 207 -6.65 6.00 -0.16
CA TYR A 207 -7.52 6.39 0.95
C TYR A 207 -7.33 7.87 1.23
N PHE A 208 -8.42 8.58 1.52
CA PHE A 208 -8.35 9.98 1.94
C PHE A 208 -9.38 10.33 3.01
N ALA A 209 -9.02 11.23 3.94
CA ALA A 209 -9.95 11.72 4.93
C ALA A 209 -10.92 12.72 4.28
N LYS A 210 -12.23 12.61 4.58
CA LYS A 210 -13.28 13.45 3.99
C LYS A 210 -13.00 14.95 4.11
N ASP A 211 -12.61 15.38 5.30
CA ASP A 211 -12.31 16.77 5.63
C ASP A 211 -10.79 17.03 5.70
N GLY A 212 -9.99 16.16 5.08
CA GLY A 212 -8.53 16.23 5.06
C GLY A 212 -7.99 17.22 4.02
N ALA A 213 -6.76 17.70 4.23
CA ALA A 213 -6.07 18.62 3.31
C ALA A 213 -5.90 18.08 1.88
N TYR A 214 -6.01 16.76 1.70
CA TYR A 214 -5.86 16.07 0.41
C TYR A 214 -7.20 15.76 -0.28
N ALA A 215 -8.34 16.05 0.35
CA ALA A 215 -9.66 15.64 -0.14
C ALA A 215 -9.96 16.13 -1.56
N THR A 216 -9.66 17.39 -1.88
CA THR A 216 -9.87 17.95 -3.23
C THR A 216 -9.00 17.25 -4.26
N ARG A 217 -7.74 16.94 -3.94
CA ARG A 217 -6.83 16.23 -4.85
C ARG A 217 -7.36 14.83 -5.15
N TYR A 218 -7.70 14.07 -4.12
CA TYR A 218 -8.24 12.72 -4.29
C TYR A 218 -9.59 12.71 -5.00
N THR A 219 -10.44 13.71 -4.77
CA THR A 219 -11.70 13.86 -5.52
C THR A 219 -11.45 14.07 -7.01
N THR A 220 -10.47 14.92 -7.37
CA THR A 220 -10.06 15.10 -8.77
C THR A 220 -9.52 13.81 -9.37
N GLN A 221 -8.65 13.09 -8.65
CA GLN A 221 -8.08 11.84 -9.14
C GLN A 221 -9.11 10.71 -9.23
N ALA A 222 -10.14 10.71 -8.37
CA ALA A 222 -11.28 9.80 -8.49
C ALA A 222 -12.08 10.04 -9.77
N LYS A 223 -12.23 11.31 -10.21
CA LYS A 223 -12.85 11.63 -11.51
C LYS A 223 -12.02 11.11 -12.68
N MET A 224 -10.69 11.23 -12.60
CA MET A 224 -9.78 10.67 -13.60
C MET A 224 -9.87 9.14 -13.67
N LEU A 225 -9.88 8.47 -12.51
CA LEU A 225 -10.07 7.03 -12.40
C LEU A 225 -11.39 6.59 -13.04
N LYS A 226 -12.50 7.25 -12.70
CA LYS A 226 -13.83 7.01 -13.26
C LYS A 226 -13.83 7.16 -14.79
N ALA A 227 -13.20 8.21 -15.31
CA ALA A 227 -13.08 8.43 -16.75
C ALA A 227 -12.22 7.37 -17.46
N ALA A 228 -11.16 6.86 -16.82
CA ALA A 228 -10.35 5.78 -17.36
C ALA A 228 -11.14 4.45 -17.43
N LEU A 229 -11.84 4.10 -16.34
CA LEU A 229 -12.66 2.89 -16.26
C LEU A 229 -13.84 2.92 -17.25
N ALA A 230 -14.42 4.09 -17.50
CA ALA A 230 -15.53 4.25 -18.45
C ALA A 230 -15.19 3.82 -19.89
N LYS A 231 -13.90 3.80 -20.26
CA LYS A 231 -13.41 3.39 -21.58
C LYS A 231 -13.35 1.86 -21.78
N LEU A 232 -13.52 1.09 -20.72
CA LEU A 232 -13.48 -0.37 -20.78
C LEU A 232 -14.81 -0.94 -21.31
N PRO A 233 -14.78 -2.10 -21.99
CA PRO A 233 -15.99 -2.87 -22.28
C PRO A 233 -16.80 -3.15 -21.00
N SER A 234 -18.13 -3.09 -21.08
CA SER A 234 -19.04 -3.22 -19.92
C SER A 234 -18.78 -4.49 -19.10
N GLN A 235 -18.53 -5.62 -19.75
CA GLN A 235 -18.23 -6.91 -19.09
C GLN A 235 -16.97 -6.86 -18.18
N TRP A 236 -16.05 -5.93 -18.40
CA TRP A 236 -14.84 -5.75 -17.59
C TRP A 236 -14.91 -4.53 -16.65
N ARG A 237 -16.00 -3.76 -16.74
CA ARG A 237 -16.21 -2.49 -16.03
C ARG A 237 -17.34 -2.57 -15.01
N ASP A 238 -18.43 -3.23 -15.36
CA ASP A 238 -19.65 -3.16 -14.57
C ASP A 238 -19.53 -4.08 -13.34
N LEU A 239 -19.88 -3.55 -12.17
CA LEU A 239 -19.77 -4.23 -10.87
C LEU A 239 -20.89 -5.27 -10.62
N THR A 240 -21.51 -5.78 -11.69
CA THR A 240 -22.63 -6.74 -11.63
C THR A 240 -22.17 -8.19 -11.54
N SER A 241 -20.89 -8.46 -11.79
CA SER A 241 -20.29 -9.80 -11.74
C SER A 241 -20.00 -10.27 -10.30
N SER A 242 -20.16 -11.57 -10.05
CA SER A 242 -19.63 -12.24 -8.84
C SER A 242 -18.12 -12.46 -8.89
N ASP A 243 -17.50 -12.26 -10.06
CA ASP A 243 -16.05 -12.29 -10.24
C ASP A 243 -15.42 -10.89 -10.11
N VAL A 244 -14.10 -10.88 -9.97
CA VAL A 244 -13.28 -9.67 -10.01
C VAL A 244 -13.42 -9.01 -11.39
N VAL A 245 -13.60 -7.68 -11.41
CA VAL A 245 -13.55 -6.85 -12.61
C VAL A 245 -12.51 -5.73 -12.44
N VAL A 246 -12.21 -4.97 -13.50
CA VAL A 246 -11.12 -3.99 -13.46
C VAL A 246 -11.28 -2.93 -12.35
N PRO A 247 -12.48 -2.37 -12.08
CA PRO A 247 -12.64 -1.45 -10.96
C PRO A 247 -12.39 -2.05 -9.56
N ASP A 248 -12.34 -3.36 -9.41
CA ASP A 248 -11.93 -3.99 -8.15
C ASP A 248 -10.42 -3.88 -7.91
N LEU A 249 -9.63 -3.75 -8.97
CA LEU A 249 -8.18 -3.63 -8.85
C LEU A 249 -7.75 -2.19 -8.53
N PHE A 250 -8.53 -1.18 -8.93
CA PHE A 250 -8.17 0.24 -8.79
C PHE A 250 -9.29 1.01 -8.09
N ARG A 251 -9.03 1.53 -6.88
CA ARG A 251 -10.06 2.19 -6.08
C ARG A 251 -9.52 3.39 -5.32
N ILE A 252 -10.33 4.44 -5.26
CA ILE A 252 -10.19 5.54 -4.30
C ILE A 252 -11.34 5.42 -3.29
N ILE A 253 -11.03 5.60 -2.01
CA ILE A 253 -11.91 5.38 -0.88
C ILE A 253 -11.84 6.61 0.02
N GLN A 254 -12.98 7.24 0.24
CA GLN A 254 -13.12 8.28 1.25
C GLN A 254 -13.33 7.61 2.60
N VAL A 255 -12.54 7.99 3.59
CA VAL A 255 -12.71 7.56 4.98
C VAL A 255 -13.50 8.65 5.69
N ASP A 256 -14.80 8.40 5.85
CA ASP A 256 -15.76 9.25 6.55
C ASP A 256 -16.08 8.64 7.92
N ARG A 257 -15.16 8.84 8.86
CA ARG A 257 -15.31 8.39 10.26
C ARG A 257 -15.05 9.57 11.18
N THR A 258 -15.84 9.70 12.23
CA THR A 258 -15.67 10.77 13.23
C THR A 258 -14.25 10.74 13.81
N GLY A 259 -13.58 11.89 13.83
CA GLY A 259 -12.22 12.01 14.35
C GLY A 259 -11.12 11.51 13.41
N VAL A 260 -11.44 11.06 12.19
CA VAL A 260 -10.43 10.73 11.19
C VAL A 260 -10.04 11.98 10.40
N GLY A 261 -8.80 12.42 10.61
CA GLY A 261 -8.11 13.43 9.80
C GLY A 261 -6.83 12.87 9.18
N HIS A 262 -6.01 13.76 8.63
CA HIS A 262 -4.79 13.41 7.91
C HIS A 262 -3.86 12.43 8.65
N GLU A 263 -3.59 12.69 9.93
CA GLU A 263 -2.66 11.87 10.74
C GLU A 263 -3.30 10.61 11.32
N HIS A 264 -4.63 10.49 11.30
CA HIS A 264 -5.36 9.35 11.86
C HIS A 264 -6.01 8.47 10.79
N LEU A 265 -5.76 8.75 9.51
CA LEU A 265 -6.38 8.05 8.39
C LEU A 265 -6.06 6.55 8.37
N ILE A 266 -4.81 6.21 8.67
CA ILE A 266 -4.31 4.83 8.60
C ILE A 266 -4.91 3.99 9.72
N GLY A 267 -4.92 4.54 10.93
CA GLY A 267 -5.48 3.94 12.13
C GLY A 267 -6.98 4.10 12.25
N SER A 268 -7.46 3.81 13.45
CA SER A 268 -8.84 4.05 13.88
C SER A 268 -8.81 4.50 15.33
N THR A 269 -9.44 5.63 15.60
CA THR A 269 -9.58 6.17 16.95
C THR A 269 -10.65 5.45 17.77
N ALA A 270 -11.51 4.65 17.12
CA ALA A 270 -12.59 3.90 17.75
C ALA A 270 -12.24 2.43 18.03
N ASN A 271 -11.48 1.79 17.13
CA ASN A 271 -11.06 0.40 17.25
C ASN A 271 -9.70 0.18 16.61
N VAL A 272 -8.66 0.00 17.43
CA VAL A 272 -7.26 -0.16 17.00
C VAL A 272 -7.01 -1.35 16.05
N LYS A 273 -7.94 -2.29 15.95
CA LYS A 273 -7.86 -3.44 15.01
C LYS A 273 -8.36 -3.11 13.60
N GLU A 274 -8.97 -1.95 13.42
CA GLU A 274 -9.54 -1.48 12.16
C GLU A 274 -8.76 -0.27 11.63
N GLY A 275 -8.92 0.03 10.35
CA GLY A 275 -8.26 1.18 9.72
C GLY A 275 -7.99 0.94 8.24
N ALA A 276 -7.49 1.98 7.57
CA ALA A 276 -7.23 1.95 6.14
C ALA A 276 -6.11 0.95 5.77
N LEU A 277 -5.18 0.66 6.69
CA LEU A 277 -4.20 -0.40 6.49
C LEU A 277 -4.85 -1.78 6.49
N ALA A 278 -5.69 -2.09 7.49
CA ALA A 278 -6.42 -3.35 7.55
C ALA A 278 -7.30 -3.54 6.30
N ASP A 279 -7.96 -2.47 5.85
CA ASP A 279 -8.74 -2.44 4.61
C ASP A 279 -7.88 -2.79 3.39
N ALA A 280 -6.73 -2.12 3.24
CA ALA A 280 -5.83 -2.33 2.11
C ALA A 280 -5.25 -3.75 2.08
N LEU A 281 -4.87 -4.29 3.25
CA LEU A 281 -4.35 -5.65 3.36
C LEU A 281 -5.42 -6.71 3.11
N THR A 282 -6.67 -6.44 3.45
CA THR A 282 -7.81 -7.30 3.11
C THR A 282 -8.05 -7.26 1.60
N ALA A 283 -8.12 -6.05 1.01
CA ALA A 283 -8.29 -5.84 -0.42
C ALA A 283 -7.14 -6.42 -1.28
N SER A 284 -5.94 -6.54 -0.70
CA SER A 284 -4.79 -7.17 -1.37
C SER A 284 -5.04 -8.65 -1.69
N LEU A 285 -5.79 -9.35 -0.83
CA LEU A 285 -6.16 -10.76 -1.00
C LEU A 285 -7.47 -10.93 -1.74
N ASP A 286 -8.44 -10.07 -1.44
CA ASP A 286 -9.75 -10.04 -2.09
C ASP A 286 -10.04 -8.63 -2.60
N PRO A 287 -9.78 -8.34 -3.89
CA PRO A 287 -10.03 -7.02 -4.49
C PRO A 287 -11.50 -6.57 -4.42
N MET A 288 -12.43 -7.49 -4.15
CA MET A 288 -13.87 -7.20 -4.03
C MET A 288 -14.26 -6.77 -2.61
N ALA A 289 -13.41 -7.00 -1.61
CA ALA A 289 -13.73 -6.77 -0.19
C ALA A 289 -14.18 -5.32 0.13
N ASP A 290 -13.68 -4.35 -0.63
CA ASP A 290 -14.02 -2.93 -0.50
C ASP A 290 -14.83 -2.38 -1.68
N ARG A 291 -15.50 -3.26 -2.46
CA ARG A 291 -16.31 -2.87 -3.63
C ARG A 291 -17.38 -1.84 -3.29
N GLY A 292 -18.10 -2.04 -2.19
CA GLY A 292 -19.15 -1.12 -1.72
C GLY A 292 -18.64 0.21 -1.16
N ARG A 293 -17.32 0.40 -1.05
CA ARG A 293 -16.70 1.59 -0.43
C ARG A 293 -16.03 2.52 -1.45
N ALA A 294 -16.16 2.22 -2.74
CA ALA A 294 -15.61 3.07 -3.79
C ALA A 294 -16.20 4.49 -3.69
N PHE A 295 -15.33 5.49 -3.63
CA PHE A 295 -15.75 6.88 -3.66
C PHE A 295 -16.30 7.23 -5.04
N ASN A 296 -17.50 7.82 -5.09
CA ASN A 296 -18.14 8.28 -6.31
C ASN A 296 -18.17 9.82 -6.32
N PRO A 297 -17.21 10.47 -7.00
CA PRO A 297 -17.05 11.92 -7.03
C PRO A 297 -18.04 12.64 -7.96
#